data_AF-A0A1I1KEB3-F1
#
_entry.id   AF-A0A1I1KEB3-F1
#
_cell.length_a   1.000
_cell.length_b   1.000
_cell.length_c   1.000
_cell.angle_alpha   90.00
_cell.angle_beta   90.00
_cell.angle_gamma   90.00
#
_symmetry.space_group_name_H-M   'P 1'
#
loop_
_entity.id
_entity.type
_entity.pdbx_description
1 polymer ?
#
loop_
_entity_poly.entity_id
_entity_poly.type
_entity_poly.pdbx_seq_one_letter_code
_entity_poly.pdbx_strand_id
1 'polypeptide(L)'
;MITKTEQNLQQFYARLAGFSYILFTVAGFVKNFLLDTRLSDISTAQVNSLFENEMHFRLGILAEAIMFLGVVMASMSFYLVLKSVNKPLAQTALCLRLVEIIIGSIGAVISMAMLALSNKTYLIEMFDLQQLHNIIVIAASFSLPAYEYSWIFMGFAGIITFYLFYKMHFIPRAWSVWGMITYSSLIVYPVAKLLIADLPREAMFVLFPGALFELGVGVWLLTMGIKIPNDGANMPDK
;
A
#
# COMPACT_ATOMS: atom_id res chain seq x y z
N MET A 1 6.75 -22.34 -25.60
CA MET A 1 6.93 -23.33 -24.52
C MET A 1 7.68 -22.67 -23.37
N ILE A 2 7.02 -22.42 -22.24
CA ILE A 2 7.69 -21.96 -21.02
C ILE A 2 8.45 -23.15 -20.45
N THR A 3 9.74 -22.98 -20.18
CA THR A 3 10.55 -24.07 -19.61
C THR A 3 10.09 -24.39 -18.18
N LYS A 4 10.23 -25.64 -17.73
CA LYS A 4 9.85 -26.06 -16.36
C LYS A 4 10.51 -25.18 -15.27
N THR A 5 11.71 -24.67 -15.55
CA THR A 5 12.44 -23.72 -14.71
C THR A 5 11.76 -22.36 -14.62
N GLU A 6 11.26 -21.82 -15.72
CA GLU A 6 10.52 -20.55 -15.75
C GLU A 6 9.16 -20.65 -15.04
N GLN A 7 8.47 -21.79 -15.15
CA GLN A 7 7.22 -22.03 -14.42
C GLN A 7 7.45 -22.06 -12.90
N ASN A 8 8.50 -22.76 -12.43
CA ASN A 8 8.87 -22.80 -11.02
C ASN A 8 9.24 -21.39 -10.50
N LEU A 9 9.93 -20.60 -11.32
CA LEU A 9 10.32 -19.24 -10.97
C LEU A 9 9.09 -18.32 -10.86
N GLN A 10 8.13 -18.43 -11.78
CA GLN A 10 6.87 -17.68 -11.73
C GLN A 10 6.03 -18.06 -10.50
N GLN A 11 5.98 -19.34 -10.14
CA GLN A 11 5.30 -19.78 -8.91
C GLN A 11 5.98 -19.26 -7.65
N PHE A 12 7.32 -19.25 -7.61
CA PHE A 12 8.05 -18.66 -6.51
C PHE A 12 7.72 -17.17 -6.34
N TYR A 13 7.75 -16.39 -7.42
CA TYR A 13 7.39 -14.97 -7.37
C TYR A 13 5.90 -14.75 -7.02
N ALA A 14 4.98 -15.61 -7.47
CA ALA A 14 3.59 -15.53 -7.05
C ALA A 14 3.44 -15.71 -5.52
N ARG A 15 4.14 -16.70 -4.93
CA ARG A 15 4.13 -16.90 -3.49
C ARG A 15 4.81 -15.77 -2.74
N LEU A 16 5.90 -15.23 -3.28
CA LEU A 16 6.58 -14.06 -2.73
C LEU A 16 5.66 -12.84 -2.73
N ALA A 17 4.90 -12.62 -3.81
CA ALA A 17 3.87 -11.58 -3.86
C ALA A 17 2.81 -11.80 -2.78
N GLY A 18 2.34 -13.04 -2.59
CA GLY A 18 1.39 -13.39 -1.53
C GLY A 18 1.90 -13.08 -0.13
N PHE A 19 3.14 -13.48 0.16
CA PHE A 19 3.82 -13.13 1.42
C PHE A 19 3.93 -11.62 1.61
N SER A 20 4.35 -10.89 0.57
CA SER A 20 4.48 -9.44 0.61
C SER A 20 3.15 -8.73 0.89
N TYR A 21 2.03 -9.22 0.33
CA TYR A 21 0.69 -8.71 0.63
C TYR A 21 0.35 -8.85 2.11
N ILE A 22 0.55 -10.04 2.67
CA ILE A 22 0.32 -10.26 4.10
C ILE A 22 1.22 -9.34 4.94
N LEU A 23 2.51 -9.22 4.57
CA LEU A 23 3.48 -8.42 5.29
C LEU A 23 3.07 -6.94 5.36
N PHE A 24 2.76 -6.30 4.23
CA PHE A 24 2.45 -4.88 4.23
C PHE A 24 1.07 -4.60 4.83
N THR A 25 0.07 -5.49 4.66
CA THR A 25 -1.25 -5.30 5.27
C THR A 25 -1.19 -5.48 6.80
N VAL A 26 -0.43 -6.45 7.31
CA VAL A 26 -0.21 -6.62 8.75
C VAL A 26 0.57 -5.44 9.32
N ALA A 27 1.62 -4.98 8.65
CA ALA A 27 2.38 -3.80 9.07
C ALA A 27 1.48 -2.55 9.14
N GLY A 28 0.61 -2.34 8.14
CA GLY A 28 -0.38 -1.28 8.13
C GLY A 28 -1.39 -1.40 9.28
N PHE A 29 -1.84 -2.61 9.61
CA PHE A 29 -2.74 -2.85 10.73
C PHE A 29 -2.06 -2.54 12.08
N VAL A 30 -0.83 -3.00 12.28
CA VAL A 30 -0.03 -2.71 13.48
C VAL A 30 0.16 -1.20 13.66
N LYS A 31 0.52 -0.49 12.59
CA LYS A 31 0.65 0.98 12.62
C LYS A 31 -0.67 1.67 13.04
N ASN A 32 -1.78 1.32 12.39
CA ASN A 32 -3.04 2.06 12.54
C ASN A 32 -3.90 1.67 13.76
N PHE A 33 -3.70 0.47 14.33
CA PHE A 33 -4.52 -0.04 15.44
C PHE A 33 -3.72 -0.34 16.71
N LEU A 34 -2.47 -0.80 16.62
CA LEU A 34 -1.66 -1.14 17.82
C LEU A 34 -0.78 0.03 18.29
N LEU A 35 -0.22 0.78 17.34
CA LEU A 35 0.73 1.85 17.65
C LEU A 35 0.07 3.23 17.78
N ASP A 36 -1.25 3.30 17.55
CA ASP A 36 -2.11 4.49 17.65
C ASP A 36 -1.48 5.78 17.12
N THR A 37 -0.76 5.70 16.01
CA THR A 37 -0.16 6.86 15.34
C THR A 37 -1.19 7.63 14.50
N ARG A 38 -2.46 7.61 14.92
CA ARG A 38 -3.56 8.28 14.23
C ARG A 38 -3.37 9.78 14.35
N LEU A 39 -2.72 10.35 13.33
CA LEU A 39 -2.49 11.78 13.19
C LEU A 39 -3.80 12.61 13.18
N SER A 40 -4.97 11.97 12.99
CA SER A 40 -6.28 12.61 13.05
C SER A 40 -6.67 13.11 14.45
N ASP A 41 -6.20 12.45 15.52
CA ASP A 41 -6.55 12.81 16.90
C ASP A 41 -5.59 13.83 17.52
N ILE A 42 -4.51 14.17 16.80
CA ILE A 42 -3.53 15.19 17.21
C ILE A 42 -4.18 16.57 17.40
N SER A 43 -5.27 16.87 16.69
CA SER A 43 -6.03 18.12 16.86
C SER A 43 -6.73 18.24 18.22
N THR A 44 -6.93 17.12 18.93
CA THR A 44 -7.58 17.04 20.25
C THR A 44 -6.64 16.56 21.36
N ALA A 45 -5.43 16.10 21.01
CA ALA A 45 -4.47 15.57 21.95
C ALA A 45 -3.85 16.70 22.79
N GLN A 46 -3.95 16.56 24.13
CA GLN A 46 -3.30 17.48 25.07
C GLN A 46 -1.78 17.51 24.83
N VAL A 47 -1.17 18.67 25.10
CA VAL A 47 0.27 18.96 24.91
C VAL A 47 1.19 17.88 25.51
N ASN A 48 0.73 17.14 26.52
CA ASN A 48 1.51 16.10 27.21
C ASN A 48 1.36 14.69 26.63
N SER A 49 0.36 14.41 25.78
CA SER A 49 0.06 13.04 25.30
C SER A 49 0.59 12.71 23.91
N LEU A 50 1.05 13.71 23.14
CA LEU A 50 1.56 13.48 21.77
C LEU A 50 2.82 12.58 21.70
N PHE A 51 3.57 12.51 22.80
CA PHE A 51 4.75 11.68 22.96
C PHE A 51 4.73 10.86 24.25
N GLU A 52 3.54 10.52 24.77
CA GLU A 52 3.42 9.66 25.95
C GLU A 52 4.17 8.32 25.77
N ASN A 53 4.42 7.92 24.51
CA ASN A 53 5.39 6.88 24.21
C ASN A 53 6.13 7.12 22.88
N GLU A 54 7.26 7.86 22.92
CA GLU A 54 8.14 8.10 21.76
C GLU A 54 8.50 6.80 21.00
N MET A 55 8.60 5.68 21.72
CA MET A 55 8.87 4.37 21.13
C MET A 55 7.75 3.91 20.18
N HIS A 56 6.48 4.17 20.49
CA HIS A 56 5.36 3.81 19.60
C HIS A 56 5.43 4.58 18.29
N PHE A 57 5.77 5.87 18.35
CA PHE A 57 5.93 6.69 17.16
C PHE A 57 7.10 6.22 16.28
N ARG A 58 8.25 5.91 16.89
CA ARG A 58 9.42 5.33 16.19
C ARG A 58 9.10 3.97 15.56
N LEU A 59 8.40 3.10 16.29
CA LEU A 59 7.94 1.81 15.77
C LEU A 59 6.92 1.99 14.63
N GLY A 60 6.10 3.03 14.67
CA GLY A 60 5.14 3.35 13.60
C GLY A 60 5.86 3.72 12.29
N ILE A 61 6.90 4.54 12.37
CA ILE A 61 7.76 4.89 11.22
C ILE A 61 8.46 3.64 10.67
N LEU A 62 8.97 2.77 11.56
CA LEU A 62 9.61 1.52 11.15
C LEU A 62 8.62 0.57 10.45
N ALA A 63 7.41 0.42 11.00
CA ALA A 63 6.35 -0.38 10.41
C ALA A 63 5.97 0.13 9.01
N GLU A 64 5.96 1.45 8.83
CA GLU A 64 5.72 2.07 7.53
C GLU A 64 6.85 1.80 6.52
N ALA A 65 8.11 1.86 6.94
CA ALA A 65 9.23 1.49 6.09
C ALA A 65 9.13 0.01 5.64
N ILE A 66 8.76 -0.89 6.56
CA ILE A 66 8.52 -2.31 6.25
C ILE A 66 7.35 -2.48 5.27
N MET A 67 6.28 -1.70 5.43
CA MET A 67 5.14 -1.69 4.53
C MET A 67 5.56 -1.34 3.10
N PHE A 68 6.32 -0.24 2.90
CA PHE A 68 6.80 0.14 1.57
C PHE A 68 7.79 -0.89 0.97
N LEU A 69 8.63 -1.51 1.79
CA LEU A 69 9.49 -2.63 1.33
C LEU A 69 8.66 -3.83 0.85
N GLY A 70 7.60 -4.19 1.59
CA GLY A 70 6.66 -5.23 1.17
C GLY A 70 5.98 -4.87 -0.15
N VAL A 71 5.58 -3.62 -0.31
CA VAL A 71 5.02 -3.08 -1.56
C VAL A 71 6.00 -3.20 -2.74
N VAL A 72 7.27 -2.87 -2.56
CA VAL A 72 8.33 -3.04 -3.58
C VAL A 72 8.46 -4.52 -3.96
N MET A 73 8.55 -5.40 -2.97
CA MET A 73 8.67 -6.85 -3.20
C MET A 73 7.48 -7.42 -3.97
N ALA A 74 6.24 -7.02 -3.60
CA ALA A 74 5.04 -7.43 -4.31
C ALA A 74 5.04 -6.94 -5.76
N SER A 75 5.40 -5.68 -5.98
CA SER A 75 5.40 -5.05 -7.30
C SER A 75 6.42 -5.69 -8.24
N MET A 76 7.63 -5.96 -7.74
CA MET A 76 8.65 -6.70 -8.48
C MET A 76 8.23 -8.13 -8.80
N SER A 77 7.60 -8.81 -7.84
CA SER A 77 7.10 -10.17 -8.02
C SER A 77 6.03 -10.24 -9.10
N PHE A 78 5.07 -9.33 -9.09
CA PHE A 78 4.05 -9.24 -10.14
C PHE A 78 4.62 -8.87 -11.50
N TYR A 79 5.60 -7.97 -11.56
CA TYR A 79 6.29 -7.69 -12.82
C TYR A 79 6.95 -8.95 -13.40
N LEU A 80 7.64 -9.74 -12.58
CA LEU A 80 8.33 -10.95 -13.04
C LEU A 80 7.36 -12.05 -13.48
N VAL A 81 6.18 -12.14 -12.87
CA VAL A 81 5.10 -13.04 -13.30
C VAL A 81 4.47 -12.55 -14.60
N LEU A 82 4.07 -11.28 -14.66
CA LEU A 82 3.23 -10.73 -15.72
C LEU A 82 4.00 -10.26 -16.96
N LYS A 83 5.33 -10.07 -16.88
CA LYS A 83 6.15 -9.69 -18.05
C LYS A 83 6.07 -10.70 -19.19
N SER A 84 5.80 -11.97 -18.88
CA SER A 84 5.64 -13.05 -19.85
C SER A 84 4.35 -12.93 -20.67
N VAL A 85 3.35 -12.21 -20.13
CA VAL A 85 2.02 -12.04 -20.71
C VAL A 85 1.96 -10.76 -21.54
N ASN A 86 2.28 -9.64 -20.91
CA ASN A 86 2.26 -8.33 -21.53
C ASN A 86 3.28 -7.44 -20.82
N LYS A 87 4.50 -7.42 -21.38
CA LYS A 87 5.61 -6.62 -20.85
C LYS A 87 5.27 -5.13 -20.69
N PRO A 88 4.69 -4.42 -21.68
CA PRO A 88 4.45 -2.98 -21.50
C PRO A 88 3.45 -2.71 -20.37
N LEU A 89 2.33 -3.42 -20.26
CA LEU A 89 1.38 -3.23 -19.17
C LEU A 89 1.97 -3.59 -17.80
N ALA A 90 2.75 -4.67 -17.72
CA ALA A 90 3.43 -5.05 -16.48
C ALA A 90 4.46 -4.00 -16.04
N GLN A 91 5.17 -3.37 -16.99
CA GLN A 91 6.09 -2.26 -16.72
C GLN A 91 5.33 -1.01 -16.27
N THR A 92 4.21 -0.67 -16.92
CA THR A 92 3.36 0.46 -16.51
C THR A 92 2.88 0.29 -15.07
N ALA A 93 2.39 -0.89 -14.71
CA ALA A 93 1.97 -1.19 -13.33
C ALA A 93 3.13 -1.05 -12.33
N LEU A 94 4.32 -1.56 -12.68
CA LEU A 94 5.51 -1.41 -11.83
C LEU A 94 5.91 0.06 -11.65
N CYS A 95 5.95 0.84 -12.73
CA CYS A 95 6.29 2.27 -12.66
C CYS A 95 5.28 3.05 -11.80
N LEU A 96 3.99 2.78 -11.96
CA LEU A 96 2.95 3.41 -11.14
C LEU A 96 3.10 3.06 -9.65
N ARG A 97 3.48 1.83 -9.31
CA ARG A 97 3.80 1.43 -7.93
C ARG A 97 5.01 2.16 -7.38
N LEU A 98 6.07 2.33 -8.18
CA LEU A 98 7.23 3.11 -7.76
C LEU A 98 6.87 4.57 -7.50
N VAL A 99 6.03 5.17 -8.34
CA VAL A 99 5.51 6.54 -8.12
C VAL A 99 4.72 6.62 -6.81
N GLU A 100 3.84 5.64 -6.54
CA GLU A 100 3.12 5.58 -5.27
C GLU A 100 4.07 5.47 -4.07
N ILE A 101 5.08 4.58 -4.12
CA ILE A 101 6.06 4.46 -3.03
C ILE A 101 6.79 5.78 -2.80
N ILE A 102 7.24 6.46 -3.86
CA ILE A 102 7.98 7.72 -3.75
C ILE A 102 7.11 8.79 -3.09
N ILE A 103 5.86 8.94 -3.55
CA ILE A 103 4.92 9.92 -3.00
C ILE A 103 4.54 9.55 -1.56
N GLY A 104 4.21 8.29 -1.30
CA GLY A 104 3.84 7.81 0.03
C GLY A 104 4.98 7.95 1.04
N SER A 105 6.24 7.77 0.60
CA SER A 105 7.41 7.96 1.45
C SER A 105 7.59 9.41 1.93
N ILE A 106 6.98 10.39 1.26
CA ILE A 106 6.95 11.79 1.73
C ILE A 106 6.23 11.85 3.09
N GLY A 107 5.15 11.10 3.28
CA GLY A 107 4.46 11.01 4.58
C GLY A 107 5.35 10.42 5.69
N ALA A 108 6.15 9.41 5.35
CA ALA A 108 7.15 8.85 6.28
C ALA A 108 8.21 9.89 6.66
N VAL A 109 8.69 10.67 5.69
CA VAL A 109 9.68 11.74 5.91
C VAL A 109 9.10 12.85 6.79
N ILE A 110 7.84 13.24 6.58
CA ILE A 110 7.14 14.21 7.45
C ILE A 110 7.05 13.66 8.87
N SER A 111 6.73 12.37 9.03
CA SER A 111 6.68 11.72 10.34
C SER A 111 8.07 11.72 11.02
N MET A 112 9.14 11.42 10.29
CA MET A 112 10.51 11.55 10.80
C MET A 112 10.87 12.99 11.18
N ALA A 113 10.43 13.98 10.41
CA ALA A 113 10.63 15.39 10.72
C ALA A 113 9.91 15.78 12.02
N MET A 114 8.68 15.32 12.23
CA MET A 114 7.96 15.52 13.50
C MET A 114 8.71 14.93 14.70
N LEU A 115 9.24 13.71 14.58
CA LEU A 115 10.08 13.12 15.63
C LEU A 115 11.33 13.95 15.89
N ALA A 116 11.98 14.44 14.83
CA ALA A 116 13.15 15.29 14.97
C ALA A 116 12.82 16.60 15.69
N LEU A 117 11.69 17.25 15.37
CA LEU A 117 11.25 18.48 16.03
C LEU A 117 10.95 18.28 17.52
N SER A 118 10.41 17.12 17.91
CA SER A 118 10.09 16.83 19.31
C SER A 118 11.31 16.60 20.20
N ASN A 119 12.43 16.14 19.64
CA ASN A 119 13.56 15.65 20.43
C ASN A 119 14.70 16.67 20.58
N LYS A 120 14.51 17.90 20.08
CA LYS A 120 15.57 18.92 20.08
C LYS A 120 15.35 19.95 21.17
N THR A 121 16.15 19.86 22.23
CA THR A 121 16.15 20.78 23.37
C THR A 121 16.37 22.24 22.96
N TYR A 122 17.14 22.51 21.89
CA TYR A 122 17.35 23.90 21.43
C TYR A 122 16.08 24.54 20.85
N LEU A 123 15.12 23.75 20.35
CA LEU A 123 13.85 24.31 19.86
C LEU A 123 12.96 24.75 21.01
N ILE A 124 13.09 24.12 22.18
CA ILE A 124 12.39 24.50 23.42
C ILE A 124 12.96 25.82 23.97
N GLU A 125 14.22 26.13 23.69
CA GLU A 125 14.83 27.42 24.05
C GLU A 125 14.43 28.57 23.11
N MET A 126 14.05 28.26 21.86
CA MET A 126 13.69 29.25 20.84
C MET A 126 12.17 29.44 20.65
N PHE A 127 11.37 28.43 20.98
CA PHE A 127 9.92 28.42 20.78
C PHE A 127 9.21 27.99 22.06
N ASP A 128 8.05 28.59 22.34
CA ASP A 128 7.18 28.13 23.42
C ASP A 128 6.58 26.75 23.08
N LEU A 129 6.26 25.95 24.11
CA LEU A 129 5.68 24.60 23.97
C LEU A 129 4.42 24.61 23.10
N GLN A 130 3.59 25.65 23.24
CA GLN A 130 2.37 25.79 22.44
C GLN A 130 2.66 26.07 20.96
N GLN A 131 3.73 26.81 20.65
CA GLN A 131 4.14 27.08 19.27
C GLN A 131 4.71 25.82 18.61
N LEU A 132 5.55 25.06 19.33
CA LEU A 132 6.10 23.79 18.85
C LEU A 132 5.00 22.77 18.58
N HIS A 133 4.00 22.69 19.46
CA HIS A 133 2.81 21.85 19.27
C HIS A 133 2.06 22.22 17.99
N ASN A 134 1.78 23.51 17.76
CA ASN A 134 1.09 23.96 16.55
C ASN A 134 1.86 23.58 15.27
N ILE A 135 3.19 23.67 15.28
CA ILE A 135 4.03 23.25 14.15
C ILE A 135 3.89 21.75 13.90
N ILE A 136 3.87 20.93 14.95
CA ILE A 136 3.71 19.48 14.85
C ILE A 136 2.32 19.12 14.31
N VAL A 137 1.26 19.79 14.78
CA VAL A 137 -0.12 19.62 14.28
C VAL A 137 -0.20 19.98 12.80
N ILE A 138 0.39 21.10 12.39
CA ILE A 138 0.45 21.53 11.00
C ILE A 138 1.22 20.51 10.16
N ALA A 139 2.38 20.03 10.62
CA ALA A 139 3.14 19.01 9.92
C ALA A 139 2.33 17.70 9.76
N ALA A 140 1.66 17.25 10.81
CA ALA A 140 0.80 16.07 10.80
C ALA A 140 -0.34 16.19 9.77
N SER A 141 -0.89 17.40 9.60
CA SER A 141 -1.99 17.66 8.66
C SER A 141 -1.63 17.38 7.20
N PHE A 142 -0.33 17.40 6.84
CA PHE A 142 0.14 17.11 5.49
C PHE A 142 0.35 15.63 5.19
N SER A 143 0.57 14.80 6.21
CA SER A 143 0.89 13.37 6.02
C SER A 143 -0.27 12.59 5.41
N LEU A 144 -1.50 12.77 5.92
CA LEU A 144 -2.67 12.03 5.43
C LEU A 144 -3.00 12.36 3.96
N PRO A 145 -3.08 13.64 3.54
CA PRO A 145 -3.24 13.99 2.12
C PRO A 145 -2.14 13.42 1.22
N ALA A 146 -0.88 13.35 1.69
CA ALA A 146 0.22 12.78 0.90
C ALA A 146 -0.01 11.28 0.61
N TYR A 147 -0.48 10.50 1.59
CA TYR A 147 -0.83 9.09 1.37
C TYR A 147 -2.05 8.94 0.46
N GLU A 148 -3.11 9.71 0.69
CA GLU A 148 -4.31 9.65 -0.12
C GLU A 148 -4.01 9.96 -1.60
N TYR A 149 -3.10 10.92 -1.84
CA TYR A 149 -2.63 11.23 -3.20
C TYR A 149 -1.87 10.06 -3.83
N SER A 150 -1.07 9.32 -3.06
CA SER A 150 -0.34 8.14 -3.58
C SER A 150 -1.29 6.99 -3.97
N TRP A 151 -2.44 6.87 -3.31
CA TRP A 151 -3.45 5.82 -3.58
C TRP A 151 -4.00 5.85 -5.00
N ILE A 152 -4.04 7.02 -5.65
CA ILE A 152 -4.47 7.15 -7.05
C ILE A 152 -3.58 6.28 -7.96
N PHE A 153 -2.26 6.40 -7.79
CA PHE A 153 -1.28 5.65 -8.58
C PHE A 153 -1.31 4.15 -8.25
N MET A 154 -1.48 3.81 -6.96
CA MET A 154 -1.71 2.41 -6.54
C MET A 154 -2.96 1.82 -7.18
N GLY A 155 -4.05 2.58 -7.25
CA GLY A 155 -5.30 2.18 -7.87
C GLY A 155 -5.12 1.83 -9.36
N PHE A 156 -4.50 2.71 -10.14
CA PHE A 156 -4.23 2.43 -11.55
C PHE A 156 -3.31 1.20 -11.73
N ALA A 157 -2.26 1.10 -10.92
CA ALA A 157 -1.36 -0.05 -10.98
C ALA A 157 -2.10 -1.37 -10.68
N GLY A 158 -2.90 -1.39 -9.62
CA GLY A 158 -3.66 -2.56 -9.21
C GLY A 158 -4.70 -2.97 -10.24
N ILE A 159 -5.44 -2.02 -10.84
CA ILE A 159 -6.37 -2.33 -11.93
C ILE A 159 -5.65 -3.02 -13.09
N ILE A 160 -4.48 -2.51 -13.52
CA ILE A 160 -3.69 -3.12 -14.59
C ILE A 160 -3.24 -4.54 -14.20
N THR A 161 -2.70 -4.71 -12.99
CA THR A 161 -2.24 -6.01 -12.48
C THR A 161 -3.38 -7.03 -12.45
N PHE A 162 -4.53 -6.69 -11.87
CA PHE A 162 -5.66 -7.59 -11.73
C PHE A 162 -6.42 -7.83 -13.04
N TYR A 163 -6.38 -6.88 -13.98
CA TYR A 163 -6.83 -7.10 -15.35
C TYR A 163 -5.98 -8.14 -16.08
N LEU A 164 -4.64 -8.09 -15.95
CA LEU A 164 -3.76 -9.10 -16.54
C LEU A 164 -3.99 -10.48 -15.90
N PHE A 165 -4.19 -10.53 -14.58
CA PHE A 165 -4.55 -11.77 -13.89
C PHE A 165 -5.89 -12.35 -14.36
N TYR A 166 -6.90 -11.50 -14.60
CA TYR A 166 -8.20 -11.89 -15.14
C TYR A 166 -8.06 -12.49 -16.55
N LYS A 167 -7.27 -11.82 -17.41
CA LYS A 167 -7.08 -12.22 -18.81
C LYS A 167 -6.41 -13.60 -18.94
N MET A 168 -5.45 -13.91 -18.08
CA MET A 168 -4.65 -15.14 -18.15
C MET A 168 -5.14 -16.28 -17.25
N HIS A 169 -6.23 -16.07 -16.51
CA HIS A 169 -6.79 -17.05 -15.56
C HIS A 169 -5.78 -17.56 -14.53
N PHE A 170 -4.78 -16.73 -14.19
CA PHE A 170 -3.74 -17.04 -13.21
C PHE A 170 -4.32 -17.22 -11.80
N ILE A 171 -5.34 -16.45 -11.46
CA ILE A 171 -6.14 -16.57 -10.23
C ILE A 171 -7.62 -16.75 -10.61
N PRO A 172 -8.48 -17.26 -9.70
CA PRO A 172 -9.92 -17.32 -9.94
C PRO A 172 -10.47 -15.95 -10.33
N ARG A 173 -11.34 -15.89 -11.34
CA ARG A 173 -11.87 -14.63 -11.88
C ARG A 173 -12.51 -13.74 -10.81
N ALA A 174 -13.14 -14.36 -9.80
CA ALA A 174 -13.72 -13.65 -8.67
C ALA A 174 -12.68 -12.79 -7.92
N TRP A 175 -11.48 -13.32 -7.67
CA TRP A 175 -10.38 -12.57 -7.04
C TRP A 175 -9.92 -11.41 -7.93
N SER A 176 -9.79 -11.63 -9.23
CA SER A 176 -9.40 -10.55 -10.14
C SER A 176 -10.42 -9.41 -10.18
N VAL A 177 -11.71 -9.73 -10.26
CA VAL A 177 -12.78 -8.72 -10.27
C VAL A 177 -12.84 -7.97 -8.94
N TRP A 178 -12.77 -8.68 -7.82
CA TRP A 178 -12.74 -8.03 -6.50
C TRP A 178 -11.52 -7.12 -6.32
N GLY A 179 -10.36 -7.54 -6.85
CA GLY A 179 -9.17 -6.69 -6.89
C GLY A 179 -9.41 -5.43 -7.70
N MET A 180 -9.94 -5.54 -8.92
CA MET A 180 -10.25 -4.36 -9.75
C MET A 180 -11.22 -3.39 -9.05
N ILE A 181 -12.24 -3.89 -8.35
CA ILE A 181 -13.17 -3.06 -7.56
C ILE A 181 -12.44 -2.35 -6.42
N THR A 182 -11.61 -3.09 -5.67
CA THR A 182 -10.79 -2.56 -4.57
C THR A 182 -9.86 -1.44 -5.04
N TYR A 183 -9.13 -1.66 -6.14
CA TYR A 183 -8.23 -0.63 -6.68
C TYR A 183 -8.96 0.53 -7.34
N SER A 184 -10.20 0.32 -7.80
CA SER A 184 -11.04 1.44 -8.27
C SER A 184 -11.48 2.32 -7.10
N SER A 185 -11.82 1.76 -5.93
CA SER A 185 -12.17 2.59 -4.78
C SER A 185 -11.01 3.45 -4.27
N LEU A 186 -9.78 2.95 -4.39
CA LEU A 186 -8.54 3.68 -4.10
C LEU A 186 -8.27 4.86 -5.05
N ILE A 187 -8.93 4.92 -6.22
CA ILE A 187 -8.92 6.09 -7.10
C ILE A 187 -10.09 7.01 -6.75
N VAL A 188 -11.28 6.45 -6.61
CA VAL A 188 -12.52 7.22 -6.43
C VAL A 188 -12.47 8.05 -5.15
N TYR A 189 -12.00 7.49 -4.03
CA TYR A 189 -11.95 8.20 -2.75
C TYR A 189 -11.06 9.47 -2.78
N PRO A 190 -9.76 9.38 -3.12
CA PRO A 190 -8.91 10.58 -3.14
C PRO A 190 -9.34 11.58 -4.23
N VAL A 191 -9.84 11.11 -5.38
CA VAL A 191 -10.39 12.01 -6.42
C VAL A 191 -11.64 12.74 -5.92
N ALA A 192 -12.55 12.05 -5.22
CA ALA A 192 -13.72 12.68 -4.63
C ALA A 192 -13.32 13.73 -3.59
N LYS A 193 -12.31 13.45 -2.76
CA LYS A 193 -11.79 14.40 -1.76
C LYS A 193 -11.13 15.63 -2.39
N LEU A 194 -10.53 15.50 -3.58
CA LEU A 194 -9.99 16.63 -4.35
C LEU A 194 -11.09 17.50 -4.97
N LEU A 195 -12.23 16.91 -5.35
CA LEU A 195 -13.32 17.60 -6.02
C LEU A 195 -14.38 18.16 -5.06
N ILE A 196 -14.49 17.60 -3.85
CA ILE A 196 -15.52 17.90 -2.86
C ILE A 196 -14.83 18.31 -1.56
N ALA A 197 -14.90 19.59 -1.21
CA ALA A 197 -14.22 20.15 -0.04
C ALA A 197 -14.67 19.52 1.30
N ASP A 198 -15.98 19.28 1.47
CA ASP A 198 -16.58 18.73 2.68
C ASP A 198 -17.06 17.29 2.48
N LEU A 199 -16.20 16.43 1.94
CA LEU A 199 -16.53 15.02 1.77
C LEU A 199 -16.77 14.36 3.16
N PRO A 200 -17.93 13.72 3.40
CA PRO A 200 -18.22 13.12 4.69
C PRO A 200 -17.23 12.02 5.02
N ARG A 201 -16.85 11.89 6.30
CA ARG A 201 -15.93 10.87 6.80
C ARG A 201 -16.36 9.44 6.42
N GLU A 202 -17.67 9.22 6.33
CA GLU A 202 -18.26 7.92 5.94
C GLU A 202 -17.93 7.51 4.50
N ALA A 203 -17.50 8.44 3.64
CA ALA A 203 -16.99 8.09 2.32
C ALA A 203 -15.78 7.14 2.38
N MET A 204 -15.06 7.11 3.50
CA MET A 204 -13.95 6.19 3.74
C MET A 204 -14.38 4.72 3.73
N PHE A 205 -15.66 4.39 3.96
CA PHE A 205 -16.17 3.01 3.90
C PHE A 205 -15.97 2.35 2.54
N VAL A 206 -15.81 3.14 1.46
CA VAL A 206 -15.49 2.61 0.13
C VAL A 206 -14.15 1.85 0.09
N LEU A 207 -13.25 2.13 1.05
CA LEU A 207 -11.94 1.49 1.19
C LEU A 207 -11.99 0.21 2.02
N PHE A 208 -13.06 -0.02 2.78
CA PHE A 208 -13.22 -1.18 3.67
C PHE A 208 -13.02 -2.54 2.99
N PRO A 209 -13.50 -2.76 1.74
CA PRO A 209 -13.25 -4.02 1.04
C PRO A 209 -11.76 -4.30 0.77
N GLY A 210 -10.90 -3.28 0.81
CA GLY A 210 -9.53 -3.38 0.35
C GLY A 210 -8.62 -4.19 1.26
N ALA A 211 -8.63 -3.95 2.56
CA ALA A 211 -7.79 -4.71 3.50
C ALA A 211 -8.17 -6.20 3.52
N LEU A 212 -9.48 -6.51 3.44
CA LEU A 212 -9.98 -7.88 3.35
C LEU A 212 -9.53 -8.55 2.05
N PHE A 213 -9.60 -7.81 0.93
CA PHE A 213 -9.11 -8.28 -0.35
C PHE A 213 -7.61 -8.57 -0.32
N GLU A 214 -6.78 -7.66 0.20
CA GLU A 214 -5.33 -7.79 0.24
C GLU A 214 -4.88 -8.99 1.07
N LEU A 215 -5.48 -9.20 2.25
CA LEU A 215 -5.22 -10.39 3.05
C LEU A 215 -5.70 -11.67 2.34
N GLY A 216 -6.90 -11.63 1.77
CA GLY A 216 -7.47 -12.77 1.06
C GLY A 216 -6.63 -13.21 -0.14
N VAL A 217 -6.26 -12.26 -1.00
CA VAL A 217 -5.42 -12.54 -2.18
C VAL A 217 -4.00 -12.90 -1.76
N GLY A 218 -3.47 -12.30 -0.69
CA GLY A 218 -2.17 -12.62 -0.11
C GLY A 218 -2.09 -14.08 0.33
N VAL A 219 -3.06 -14.53 1.14
CA VAL A 219 -3.17 -15.93 1.59
C VAL A 219 -3.37 -16.89 0.42
N TRP A 220 -4.20 -16.52 -0.56
CA TRP A 220 -4.42 -17.32 -1.75
C TRP A 220 -3.12 -17.50 -2.56
N LEU A 221 -2.42 -16.41 -2.86
CA LEU A 221 -1.17 -16.44 -3.63
C LEU A 221 -0.07 -17.20 -2.88
N LEU A 222 -0.01 -17.07 -1.55
CA LEU A 222 0.96 -17.78 -0.73
C LEU A 222 0.74 -19.31 -0.76
N THR A 223 -0.52 -19.75 -0.68
CA THR A 223 -0.88 -21.17 -0.57
C THR A 223 -1.02 -21.85 -1.94
N MET A 224 -1.79 -21.25 -2.84
CA MET A 224 -2.15 -21.83 -4.15
C MET A 224 -1.22 -21.36 -5.28
N GLY A 225 -0.58 -20.21 -5.14
CA GLY A 225 0.21 -19.61 -6.22
C GLY A 225 -0.66 -19.20 -7.42
N ILE A 226 -0.10 -19.31 -8.63
CA ILE A 226 -0.78 -19.01 -9.90
C ILE A 226 -0.98 -20.27 -10.75
N LYS A 227 -2.10 -20.33 -11.46
CA LYS A 227 -2.34 -21.34 -12.50
C LYS A 227 -1.73 -20.86 -13.81
N ILE A 228 -0.60 -21.42 -14.21
CA ILE A 228 -0.02 -21.16 -15.53
C ILE A 228 -0.73 -22.10 -16.52
N PRO A 229 -1.46 -21.60 -17.53
CA PRO A 229 -2.06 -22.45 -18.55
C PRO A 229 -0.96 -23.27 -19.23
N ASN A 230 -1.07 -24.60 -19.17
CA ASN A 230 -0.20 -25.48 -19.94
C ASN A 230 -0.64 -25.40 -21.40
N ASP A 231 0.20 -24.85 -22.26
CA ASP A 231 0.03 -24.81 -23.73
C ASP A 231 0.22 -26.20 -24.39
N GLY A 232 -0.18 -27.28 -23.70
CA GLY A 232 0.07 -28.66 -24.09
C GLY A 232 -1.16 -29.59 -24.08
N ALA A 233 -2.37 -29.06 -23.90
CA ALA A 233 -3.58 -29.89 -23.79
C ALA A 233 -4.64 -29.59 -24.86
N ASN A 234 -4.24 -29.08 -26.02
CA ASN A 234 -5.10 -28.97 -27.22
C ASN A 234 -4.26 -29.17 -28.49
N MET A 235 -3.68 -30.36 -28.67
CA MET A 235 -3.58 -30.91 -30.02
C MET A 235 -4.86 -31.72 -30.24
N PRO A 236 -5.79 -31.28 -31.10
CA PRO A 236 -6.75 -32.22 -31.65
C PRO A 236 -5.94 -33.22 -32.47
N ASP A 237 -5.98 -34.50 -32.09
CA ASP A 237 -5.59 -35.58 -32.97
C ASP A 237 -6.37 -35.42 -34.28
N LYS A 238 -5.66 -35.10 -35.36
CA LYS A 238 -5.98 -35.44 -36.75
C LYS A 238 -4.83 -35.10 -37.68
#